data_AF-A0A7J5DD02-F1
#
_entry.id   AF-A0A7J5DD02-F1
#
_cell.length_a   1.000
_cell.length_b   1.000
_cell.length_c   1.000
_cell.angle_alpha   90.00
_cell.angle_beta   90.00
_cell.angle_gamma   90.00
#
_symmetry.space_group_name_H-M   'P 1'
#
loop_
_entity.id
_entity.type
_entity.pdbx_description
1 polymer ?
#
loop_
_entity_poly.entity_id
_entity_poly.type
_entity_poly.pdbx_seq_one_letter_code
_entity_poly.pdbx_strand_id
1 'polypeptide(L)'
;WAAADAQAARALARARATRAALVRHGDRPALAGLVLPEDAEAHARTLLAPLAGTPALTETLRTWLSLHGSWDRTAVALSVHRNTVRQRIARCAALLEADLDDPDVRMELWFALREG
;
A
#
# COMPACT_ATOMS: atom_id res chain seq x y z
N TRP A 1 26.99 11.41 11.93
CA TRP A 1 27.01 11.13 13.38
C TRP A 1 25.61 11.13 14.00
N ALA A 2 24.77 12.17 13.83
CA ALA A 2 23.39 12.19 14.36
C ALA A 2 22.45 11.05 13.84
N ALA A 3 22.64 10.59 12.61
CA ALA A 3 21.84 9.49 12.05
C ALA A 3 22.13 8.13 12.70
N ALA A 4 23.37 7.91 13.16
CA ALA A 4 23.77 6.68 13.84
C ALA A 4 23.18 6.61 15.25
N ASP A 5 23.11 7.74 15.95
CA ASP A 5 22.50 7.84 17.28
C ASP A 5 20.99 7.62 17.23
N ALA A 6 20.32 8.18 16.22
CA ALA A 6 18.89 7.97 16.00
C ALA A 6 18.58 6.49 15.68
N GLN A 7 19.47 5.81 14.95
CA GLN A 7 19.33 4.40 14.63
C GLN A 7 19.59 3.51 15.86
N ALA A 8 20.60 3.83 16.67
CA ALA A 8 20.89 3.14 17.92
C ALA A 8 19.73 3.28 18.93
N ALA A 9 19.12 4.46 19.04
CA ALA A 9 17.97 4.70 19.90
C ALA A 9 16.76 3.85 19.51
N ARG A 10 16.47 3.73 18.20
CA ARG A 10 15.37 2.88 17.69
C ARG A 10 15.62 1.39 17.91
N ALA A 11 16.86 0.92 17.69
CA ALA A 11 17.24 -0.46 17.94
C ALA A 11 17.12 -0.84 19.42
N LEU A 12 17.49 0.08 20.33
CA LEU A 12 17.37 -0.11 21.77
C LEU A 12 15.90 -0.11 22.24
N ALA A 13 15.05 0.76 21.68
CA ALA A 13 13.62 0.77 21.97
C ALA A 13 12.96 -0.57 21.56
N ARG A 14 13.33 -1.11 20.38
CA ARG A 14 12.87 -2.41 19.89
C ARG A 14 13.26 -3.55 20.83
N ALA A 15 14.54 -3.63 21.23
CA ALA A 15 15.04 -4.69 22.10
C ALA A 15 14.39 -4.67 23.50
N ARG A 16 14.09 -3.47 24.02
CA ARG A 16 13.39 -3.30 25.30
C ARG A 16 11.93 -3.72 25.24
N ALA A 17 11.25 -3.43 24.13
CA ALA A 17 9.84 -3.79 23.95
C ALA A 17 9.62 -5.29 23.74
N THR A 18 10.57 -5.99 23.09
CA THR A 18 10.36 -7.39 22.66
C THR A 18 11.07 -8.45 23.51
N ARG A 19 11.99 -8.07 24.42
CA ARG A 19 12.88 -9.00 25.16
C ARG A 19 13.63 -10.01 24.24
N ALA A 20 13.79 -9.71 22.96
CA ALA A 20 14.47 -10.60 22.01
C ALA A 20 15.79 -9.99 21.55
N ALA A 21 16.86 -10.81 21.56
CA ALA A 21 18.18 -10.43 21.08
C ALA A 21 18.14 -10.13 19.57
N LEU A 22 18.83 -9.05 19.17
CA LEU A 22 18.92 -8.49 17.83
C LEU A 22 18.99 -9.54 16.69
N VAL A 23 18.11 -9.41 15.68
CA VAL A 23 18.19 -10.16 14.42
C VAL A 23 19.22 -9.50 13.49
N ARG A 24 20.10 -10.32 12.92
CA ARG A 24 21.22 -9.94 12.05
C ARG A 24 20.70 -9.52 10.66
N HIS A 25 21.19 -8.36 10.19
CA HIS A 25 20.92 -7.78 8.88
C HIS A 25 21.48 -8.67 7.76
N GLY A 26 20.61 -9.25 6.94
CA GLY A 26 20.95 -10.07 5.78
C GLY A 26 19.75 -10.10 4.83
N ASP A 27 19.97 -9.57 3.62
CA ASP A 27 19.01 -9.15 2.60
C ASP A 27 18.08 -8.01 2.99
N ARG A 28 18.03 -6.98 2.12
CA ARG A 28 17.35 -5.69 2.35
C ARG A 28 16.06 -5.88 3.15
N PRO A 29 15.89 -5.27 4.34
CA PRO A 29 14.57 -5.24 4.94
C PRO A 29 13.66 -4.57 3.92
N ALA A 30 12.70 -5.34 3.38
CA ALA A 30 11.59 -4.76 2.64
C ALA A 30 10.97 -3.69 3.57
N LEU A 31 10.51 -2.56 3.03
CA LEU A 31 9.90 -1.51 3.85
C LEU A 31 8.78 -2.07 4.75
N ALA A 32 8.10 -3.14 4.32
CA ALA A 32 7.13 -3.91 5.10
C ALA A 32 7.68 -4.48 6.43
N GLY A 33 8.98 -4.82 6.51
CA GLY A 33 9.63 -5.30 7.75
C GLY A 33 10.00 -4.19 8.74
N LEU A 34 9.76 -2.92 8.39
CA LEU A 34 9.97 -1.76 9.28
C LEU A 34 8.69 -1.39 10.07
N VAL A 35 7.54 -1.93 9.67
CA VAL A 35 6.24 -1.78 10.34
C VAL A 35 5.87 -3.14 10.96
N LEU A 36 5.23 -3.17 12.13
CA LEU A 36 4.69 -4.44 12.66
C LEU A 36 3.60 -4.93 11.69
N PRO A 37 3.56 -6.22 11.31
CA PRO A 37 2.56 -6.72 10.36
C PRO A 37 1.11 -6.38 10.75
N GLU A 38 0.80 -6.43 12.06
CA GLU A 38 -0.51 -6.04 12.61
C GLU A 38 -0.88 -4.56 12.35
N ASP A 39 0.10 -3.65 12.41
CA ASP A 39 -0.11 -2.22 12.15
C ASP A 39 -0.33 -1.98 10.65
N ALA A 40 0.33 -2.76 9.79
CA ALA A 40 0.17 -2.67 8.34
C ALA A 40 -1.22 -3.13 7.88
N GLU A 41 -1.72 -4.25 8.40
CA GLU A 41 -3.08 -4.74 8.09
C GLU A 41 -4.17 -3.78 8.61
N ALA A 42 -4.00 -3.22 9.81
CA ALA A 42 -4.94 -2.24 10.36
C ALA A 42 -4.95 -0.94 9.54
N HIS A 43 -3.78 -0.48 9.11
CA HIS A 43 -3.64 0.67 8.21
C HIS A 43 -4.31 0.40 6.86
N ALA A 44 -4.02 -0.74 6.23
CA ALA A 44 -4.61 -1.14 4.95
C ALA A 44 -6.14 -1.18 5.00
N ARG A 45 -6.72 -1.79 6.05
CA ARG A 45 -8.17 -1.82 6.25
C ARG A 45 -8.76 -0.43 6.41
N THR A 46 -8.09 0.46 7.14
CA THR A 46 -8.55 1.84 7.35
C THR A 46 -8.50 2.63 6.04
N LEU A 47 -7.38 2.55 5.32
CA LEU A 47 -7.18 3.24 4.05
C LEU A 47 -8.18 2.79 2.98
N LEU A 48 -8.49 1.50 2.91
CA LEU A 48 -9.40 0.93 1.90
C LEU A 48 -10.87 0.91 2.32
N ALA A 49 -11.20 1.29 3.56
CA ALA A 49 -12.57 1.30 4.07
C ALA A 49 -13.57 2.04 3.16
N PRO A 50 -13.24 3.21 2.54
CA PRO A 50 -14.16 3.90 1.63
C PRO A 50 -14.55 3.09 0.38
N LEU A 51 -13.75 2.09 -0.02
CA LEU A 51 -14.01 1.24 -1.17
C LEU A 51 -14.71 -0.09 -0.80
N ALA A 52 -14.77 -0.45 0.49
CA ALA A 52 -15.23 -1.76 0.95
C ALA A 52 -16.66 -2.11 0.49
N GLY A 53 -17.53 -1.11 0.31
CA GLY A 53 -18.91 -1.30 -0.16
C GLY A 53 -19.06 -1.48 -1.67
N THR A 54 -17.99 -1.36 -2.46
CA THR A 54 -18.06 -1.45 -3.93
C THR A 54 -16.95 -2.35 -4.49
N PRO A 55 -17.13 -3.68 -4.51
CA PRO A 55 -16.11 -4.64 -4.94
C PRO A 55 -15.50 -4.33 -6.31
N ALA A 56 -16.33 -3.86 -7.25
CA ALA A 56 -15.89 -3.50 -8.60
C ALA A 56 -14.87 -2.34 -8.62
N LEU A 57 -14.91 -1.41 -7.65
CA LEU A 57 -13.93 -0.33 -7.54
C LEU A 57 -12.59 -0.86 -7.02
N THR A 58 -12.63 -1.68 -5.97
CA THR A 58 -11.44 -2.33 -5.40
C THR A 58 -10.74 -3.22 -6.43
N GLU A 59 -11.50 -4.04 -7.16
CA GLU A 59 -10.98 -4.89 -8.23
C GLU A 59 -10.38 -4.06 -9.38
N THR A 60 -11.06 -2.97 -9.77
CA THR A 60 -10.57 -2.09 -10.83
C THR A 60 -9.27 -1.40 -10.43
N LEU A 61 -9.18 -0.88 -9.20
CA LEU A 61 -7.98 -0.23 -8.67
C LEU A 61 -6.81 -1.23 -8.56
N ARG A 62 -7.05 -2.42 -8.01
CA ARG A 62 -6.05 -3.49 -7.92
C ARG A 62 -5.48 -3.87 -9.28
N THR A 63 -6.35 -4.10 -10.26
CA THR A 63 -5.95 -4.49 -11.62
C THR A 63 -5.21 -3.36 -12.33
N TRP A 64 -5.66 -2.11 -12.16
CA TRP A 64 -5.02 -0.93 -12.75
C TRP A 64 -3.61 -0.68 -12.20
N LEU A 65 -3.42 -0.76 -10.88
CA LEU A 65 -2.10 -0.64 -10.25
C LEU A 65 -1.17 -1.78 -10.68
N SER A 66 -1.68 -3.01 -10.75
CA SER A 66 -0.92 -4.19 -11.20
C SER A 66 -0.47 -4.08 -12.66
N LEU A 67 -1.24 -3.36 -13.49
CA LEU A 67 -0.93 -3.09 -14.89
C LEU A 67 -0.32 -1.69 -15.11
N HIS A 68 0.29 -1.12 -14.07
CA HIS A 68 1.07 0.12 -14.09
C HIS A 68 0.29 1.33 -14.62
N GLY A 69 -1.00 1.39 -14.30
CA GLY A 69 -1.87 2.50 -14.66
C GLY A 69 -2.42 2.47 -16.10
N SER A 70 -2.28 1.34 -16.80
CA SER A 70 -2.71 1.23 -18.19
C SER A 70 -4.23 1.05 -18.32
N TRP A 71 -4.91 2.09 -18.83
CA TRP A 71 -6.35 2.06 -19.09
C TRP A 71 -6.80 0.90 -19.97
N ASP A 72 -6.11 0.70 -21.09
CA ASP A 72 -6.52 -0.29 -22.09
C ASP A 72 -6.23 -1.72 -21.63
N ARG A 73 -5.07 -1.97 -20.99
CA ARG A 73 -4.77 -3.30 -20.45
C ARG A 73 -5.72 -3.67 -19.32
N THR A 74 -6.08 -2.72 -18.45
CA THR A 74 -7.08 -2.96 -17.39
C THR A 74 -8.47 -3.20 -17.97
N ALA A 75 -8.86 -2.45 -19.01
CA ALA A 75 -10.13 -2.64 -19.69
C ALA A 75 -10.25 -4.05 -20.29
N VAL A 76 -9.20 -4.53 -20.95
CA VAL A 76 -9.12 -5.90 -21.48
C VAL A 76 -9.17 -6.92 -20.34
N ALA A 77 -8.36 -6.75 -19.29
CA ALA A 77 -8.29 -7.70 -18.18
C ALA A 77 -9.64 -7.85 -17.44
N LEU A 78 -10.41 -6.76 -17.32
CA LEU A 78 -11.71 -6.75 -16.64
C LEU A 78 -12.90 -6.95 -17.59
N SER A 79 -12.66 -7.13 -18.89
CA SER A 79 -13.71 -7.20 -19.92
C SER A 79 -14.70 -6.03 -19.87
N VAL A 80 -14.20 -4.81 -19.64
CA VAL A 80 -15.00 -3.57 -19.64
C VAL A 80 -14.46 -2.57 -20.65
N HIS A 81 -15.23 -1.53 -20.94
CA HIS A 81 -14.75 -0.44 -21.78
C HIS A 81 -13.73 0.44 -21.03
N ARG A 82 -12.73 0.99 -21.74
CA ARG A 82 -11.70 1.89 -21.18
C ARG A 82 -12.27 3.08 -20.40
N ASN A 83 -13.40 3.62 -20.84
CA ASN A 83 -14.05 4.75 -20.15
C ASN A 83 -14.60 4.32 -18.78
N THR A 84 -15.09 3.08 -18.66
CA THR A 84 -15.52 2.52 -17.37
C THR A 84 -14.36 2.44 -16.40
N VAL A 85 -13.17 2.02 -16.86
CA VAL A 85 -11.96 2.01 -16.02
C VAL A 85 -11.64 3.42 -15.54
N ARG A 86 -11.58 4.41 -16.45
CA ARG A 86 -11.31 5.81 -16.08
C ARG A 86 -12.30 6.36 -15.06
N GLN A 87 -13.59 6.10 -15.26
CA GLN A 87 -14.65 6.53 -14.33
C GLN A 87 -14.51 5.89 -12.95
N ARG A 88 -14.22 4.58 -12.91
CA ARG A 88 -14.01 3.85 -11.65
C ARG A 88 -12.76 4.33 -10.92
N ILE A 89 -11.65 4.55 -11.62
CA ILE A 89 -10.42 5.07 -11.00
C ILE A 89 -10.61 6.50 -10.50
N ALA A 90 -11.28 7.37 -11.26
CA ALA A 90 -11.65 8.71 -10.78
C ALA A 90 -12.56 8.65 -9.54
N ARG A 91 -13.49 7.69 -9.50
CA ARG A 91 -14.33 7.44 -8.32
C ARG A 91 -13.50 6.96 -7.13
N CYS A 92 -12.51 6.09 -7.34
CA CYS A 92 -11.60 5.65 -6.28
C CYS A 92 -10.80 6.83 -5.71
N ALA A 93 -10.19 7.67 -6.57
CA ALA A 93 -9.47 8.87 -6.16
C ALA A 93 -10.34 9.79 -5.30
N ALA A 94 -11.59 10.02 -5.72
CA ALA A 94 -12.52 10.86 -4.98
C ALA A 94 -12.94 10.26 -3.62
N LEU A 95 -13.17 8.94 -3.54
CA LEU A 95 -13.57 8.27 -2.29
C LEU A 95 -12.42 8.13 -1.30
N LEU A 96 -11.19 7.98 -1.81
CA LEU A 96 -9.97 7.88 -1.00
C LEU A 96 -9.35 9.25 -0.68
N GLU A 97 -9.90 10.33 -1.24
CA GLU A 97 -9.33 11.68 -1.18
C GLU A 97 -7.84 11.70 -1.57
N ALA A 98 -7.49 10.92 -2.60
CA ALA A 98 -6.12 10.60 -2.95
C ALA A 98 -5.79 11.03 -4.39
N ASP A 99 -4.58 11.56 -4.57
CA ASP A 99 -4.05 11.85 -5.91
C ASP A 99 -3.45 10.60 -6.54
N LEU A 100 -4.21 9.97 -7.44
CA LEU A 100 -3.75 8.79 -8.16
C LEU A 100 -2.78 9.10 -9.29
N ASP A 101 -2.34 10.34 -9.50
CA ASP A 101 -1.20 10.65 -10.36
C ASP A 101 0.14 10.66 -9.61
N ASP A 102 0.10 10.73 -8.28
CA ASP A 102 1.28 10.63 -7.42
C ASP A 102 1.78 9.15 -7.32
N PRO A 103 3.04 8.86 -7.70
CA PRO A 103 3.61 7.52 -7.61
C PRO A 103 3.71 6.99 -6.17
N ASP A 104 3.90 7.84 -5.17
CA ASP A 104 3.99 7.43 -3.77
C ASP A 104 2.61 6.97 -3.26
N VAL A 105 1.55 7.71 -3.62
CA VAL A 105 0.15 7.32 -3.34
C VAL A 105 -0.20 6.00 -4.02
N ARG A 106 0.18 5.82 -5.29
CA ARG A 106 -0.03 4.54 -6.00
C ARG A 106 0.68 3.38 -5.31
N MET A 107 1.90 3.62 -4.82
CA MET A 107 2.69 2.61 -4.13
C MET A 107 2.03 2.22 -2.80
N GLU A 108 1.62 3.21 -1.99
CA GLU A 108 0.91 2.97 -0.72
C GLU A 108 -0.36 2.15 -0.93
N LEU A 109 -1.20 2.54 -1.90
CA LEU A 109 -2.43 1.83 -2.22
C LEU A 109 -2.18 0.42 -2.74
N TRP A 110 -1.12 0.22 -3.52
CA TRP A 110 -0.73 -1.11 -3.97
C TRP A 110 -0.33 -2.01 -2.80
N PHE A 111 0.43 -1.49 -1.83
CA PHE A 111 0.75 -2.22 -0.60
C PHE A 111 -0.51 -2.53 0.21
N ALA A 112 -1.37 -1.54 0.45
CA ALA A 112 -2.61 -1.74 1.20
C ALA A 112 -3.51 -2.81 0.56
N LEU A 113 -3.59 -2.86 -0.78
CA LEU A 113 -4.36 -3.88 -1.50
C LEU A 113 -3.74 -5.29 -1.49
N ARG A 114 -2.48 -5.43 -1.06
CA ARG A 114 -1.78 -6.72 -0.93
C ARG A 114 -1.84 -7.28 0.48
N GLU A 115 -1.79 -6.41 1.48
CA GLU A 115 -1.85 -6.78 2.90
C GLU A 115 -3.30 -6.89 3.42
N GLY A 116 -4.28 -6.34 2.69
CA GLY A 116 -5.71 -6.35 3.05
C GLY A 116 -6.59 -7.34 2.28
#